data_AF-A0A497JWQ5-F1
#
_entry.id   AF-A0A497JWQ5-F1
#
_cell.length_a   1.000
_cell.length_b   1.000
_cell.length_c   1.000
_cell.angle_alpha   90.00
_cell.angle_beta   90.00
_cell.angle_gamma   90.00
#
_symmetry.space_group_name_H-M   'P 1'
#
loop_
_entity.id
_entity.type
_entity.pdbx_description
1 polymer ?
#
loop_
_entity_poly.entity_id
_entity_poly.type
_entity_poly.pdbx_seq_one_letter_code
_entity_poly.pdbx_strand_id
1 'polypeptide(L)'
;IMMPLPKGAYEFLDVAVPLLKDGGVLHFYHWAPEGDPFSEAEALIIGTAEAEGKKVCFIDRVKVSQYSPRTWKIRVDARVSAA
;
A
#
# COMPACT_ATOMS: atom_id res chain seq x y z
N ILE A 1 -6.47 -7.68 3.63
CA ILE A 1 -5.35 -7.68 4.59
C ILE A 1 -5.09 -6.26 5.06
N MET A 2 -4.83 -6.07 6.34
CA MET A 2 -4.55 -4.77 6.94
C MET A 2 -3.09 -4.70 7.37
N MET A 3 -2.36 -3.69 6.92
CA MET A 3 -0.95 -3.46 7.25
C MET A 3 -0.83 -2.11 7.98
N PRO A 4 -1.20 -2.05 9.28
CA PRO A 4 -1.39 -0.78 9.99
C PRO A 4 -0.08 -0.13 10.45
N LEU A 5 1.04 -0.84 10.33
CA LEU A 5 2.37 -0.39 10.74
C LEU A 5 2.97 0.52 9.67
N PRO A 6 2.99 1.86 9.82
CA PRO A 6 3.35 2.72 8.69
C PRO A 6 4.83 2.66 8.32
N LYS A 7 5.69 2.42 9.31
CA LYS A 7 7.13 2.27 9.14
C LYS A 7 7.45 0.80 8.89
N GLY A 8 8.02 0.49 7.73
CA GLY A 8 8.47 -0.87 7.42
C GLY A 8 7.36 -1.85 7.00
N ALA A 9 6.08 -1.45 6.89
CA ALA A 9 5.06 -2.35 6.33
C ALA A 9 5.41 -2.83 4.91
N TYR A 10 6.14 -2.02 4.14
CA TYR A 10 6.55 -2.40 2.78
C TYR A 10 7.42 -3.66 2.75
N GLU A 11 8.14 -3.95 3.84
CA GLU A 11 8.99 -5.15 3.99
C GLU A 11 8.18 -6.45 4.08
N PHE A 12 6.85 -6.35 4.22
CA PHE A 12 5.95 -7.50 4.31
C PHE A 12 4.95 -7.57 3.14
N LEU A 13 5.11 -6.72 2.12
CA LEU A 13 4.22 -6.75 0.96
C LEU A 13 4.35 -8.07 0.19
N ASP A 14 5.56 -8.60 0.08
CA ASP A 14 5.89 -9.91 -0.49
C ASP A 14 5.20 -11.07 0.26
N VAL A 15 4.90 -10.92 1.55
CA VAL A 15 4.10 -11.90 2.31
C VAL A 15 2.60 -11.62 2.17
N ALA A 16 2.19 -10.35 2.20
CA ALA A 16 0.78 -9.96 2.22
C ALA A 16 0.08 -10.14 0.86
N VAL A 17 0.72 -9.72 -0.22
CA VAL A 17 0.13 -9.74 -1.57
C VAL A 17 -0.19 -11.16 -2.05
N PRO A 18 0.66 -12.19 -1.89
CA PRO A 18 0.33 -13.57 -2.27
C PRO A 18 -0.88 -14.12 -1.51
N LEU A 19 -1.03 -13.77 -0.23
CA LEU A 19 -2.12 -14.23 0.64
C LEU A 19 -3.49 -13.62 0.32
N LEU A 20 -3.53 -12.54 -0.48
CA LEU A 20 -4.80 -12.01 -0.98
C LEU A 20 -5.41 -12.98 -2.00
N LYS A 21 -6.64 -13.41 -1.70
CA LYS A 21 -7.53 -14.07 -2.67
C LYS A 21 -7.87 -13.12 -3.81
N ASP A 22 -8.39 -13.66 -4.90
CA ASP A 22 -8.87 -12.86 -6.02
C ASP A 22 -9.95 -11.86 -5.57
N GLY A 23 -9.76 -10.58 -5.95
CA GLY A 23 -10.58 -9.46 -5.50
C GLY A 23 -10.33 -9.00 -4.05
N GLY A 24 -9.33 -9.56 -3.36
CA GLY A 24 -8.96 -9.19 -2.00
C GLY A 24 -8.47 -7.74 -1.90
N VAL A 25 -8.75 -7.09 -0.77
CA VAL A 25 -8.36 -5.69 -0.53
C VAL A 25 -7.17 -5.62 0.42
N LEU A 26 -6.16 -4.86 0.03
CA LEU A 26 -5.02 -4.48 0.84
C LEU A 26 -5.24 -3.07 1.40
N HIS A 27 -5.12 -2.91 2.71
CA HIS A 27 -5.09 -1.61 3.38
C HIS A 27 -3.66 -1.34 3.85
N PHE A 28 -2.91 -0.58 3.06
CA PHE A 28 -1.48 -0.36 3.25
C PHE A 28 -1.22 1.00 3.87
N TYR A 29 -0.71 1.01 5.11
CA TYR A 29 -0.28 2.25 5.75
C TYR A 29 1.19 2.49 5.50
N HIS A 30 1.54 3.74 5.19
CA HIS A 30 2.90 4.13 4.89
C HIS A 30 3.22 5.52 5.47
N TRP A 31 4.50 5.82 5.66
CA TRP A 31 4.95 7.19 5.88
C TRP A 31 5.39 7.78 4.55
N ALA A 32 4.91 8.97 4.24
CA ALA A 32 5.20 9.61 2.97
C ALA A 32 5.52 11.10 3.16
N PRO A 33 6.34 11.67 2.27
CA PRO A 33 6.58 13.10 2.25
C PRO A 33 5.30 13.86 1.89
N GLU A 34 5.10 15.04 2.46
CA GLU A 34 3.90 15.86 2.24
C GLU A 34 3.68 16.26 0.76
N GLY A 35 4.76 16.49 0.01
CA GLY A 35 4.70 16.91 -1.38
C GLY A 35 4.31 15.81 -2.36
N ASP A 36 4.51 14.54 -1.99
CA ASP A 36 4.11 13.37 -2.78
C ASP A 36 3.70 12.22 -1.85
N PRO A 37 2.49 12.28 -1.29
CA PRO A 37 2.11 11.41 -0.19
C PRO A 37 1.77 9.98 -0.60
N PHE A 38 1.62 9.66 -1.89
CA PHE A 38 1.08 8.35 -2.32
C PHE A 38 1.92 7.60 -3.35
N SER A 39 2.73 8.28 -4.18
CA SER A 39 3.38 7.62 -5.32
C SER A 39 4.32 6.48 -4.91
N GLU A 40 5.08 6.65 -3.82
CA GLU A 40 5.96 5.59 -3.30
C GLU A 40 5.15 4.37 -2.85
N ALA A 41 4.08 4.58 -2.08
CA ALA A 41 3.23 3.49 -1.60
C ALA A 41 2.56 2.73 -2.75
N GLU A 42 2.11 3.43 -3.79
CA GLU A 42 1.53 2.82 -4.99
C GLU A 42 2.55 2.03 -5.79
N ALA A 43 3.76 2.59 -5.99
CA ALA A 43 4.84 1.92 -6.70
C ALA A 43 5.26 0.62 -6.00
N LEU A 44 5.33 0.63 -4.66
CA LEU A 44 5.60 -0.56 -3.86
C LEU A 44 4.52 -1.64 -4.05
N ILE A 45 3.24 -1.26 -4.00
CA ILE A 45 2.12 -2.20 -4.20
C ILE A 45 2.14 -2.77 -5.64
N ILE A 46 2.35 -1.92 -6.65
CA ILE A 46 2.41 -2.34 -8.06
C ILE A 46 3.56 -3.32 -8.24
N GLY A 47 4.78 -2.95 -7.84
CA GLY A 47 5.96 -3.78 -8.02
C GLY A 47 5.84 -5.16 -7.38
N THR A 48 5.28 -5.23 -6.17
CA THR A 48 5.02 -6.53 -5.52
C THR A 48 3.92 -7.32 -6.22
N ALA A 49 2.82 -6.69 -6.62
CA ALA A 49 1.73 -7.39 -7.30
C ALA A 49 2.15 -7.92 -8.67
N GLU A 50 2.94 -7.16 -9.43
CA GLU A 50 3.50 -7.59 -10.72
C GLU A 50 4.44 -8.79 -10.55
N ALA A 51 5.30 -8.78 -9.52
CA ALA A 51 6.17 -9.91 -9.20
C ALA A 51 5.38 -11.19 -8.88
N GLU A 52 4.18 -11.05 -8.31
CA GLU A 52 3.26 -12.15 -7.99
C GLU A 52 2.28 -12.50 -9.12
N GLY A 53 2.40 -11.87 -10.30
CA GLY A 53 1.49 -12.10 -11.42
C GLY A 53 0.05 -11.68 -11.13
N LYS A 54 -0.13 -10.62 -10.34
CA LYS A 54 -1.44 -10.07 -9.93
C LYS A 54 -1.65 -8.67 -10.49
N LYS A 55 -2.91 -8.27 -10.64
CA LYS A 55 -3.32 -6.92 -11.04
C LYS A 55 -3.75 -6.10 -9.83
N VAL A 56 -3.55 -4.78 -9.92
CA VAL A 56 -3.88 -3.82 -8.86
C VAL A 56 -4.88 -2.79 -9.37
N CYS A 57 -5.90 -2.51 -8.57
CA CYS A 57 -6.82 -1.41 -8.75
C CYS A 57 -6.90 -0.58 -7.45
N PHE A 58 -6.41 0.66 -7.47
CA PHE A 58 -6.47 1.54 -6.31
C PHE A 58 -7.88 2.05 -6.05
N ILE A 59 -8.37 1.80 -4.84
CA ILE A 59 -9.74 2.11 -4.42
C ILE A 59 -9.78 3.48 -3.73
N ASP A 60 -8.83 3.73 -2.81
CA ASP A 60 -8.85 4.93 -1.97
C ASP A 60 -7.43 5.33 -1.53
N ARG A 61 -7.27 6.62 -1.20
CA ARG A 61 -6.02 7.28 -0.78
C ARG A 61 -6.35 8.27 0.32
N VAL A 62 -5.84 8.03 1.52
CA VAL A 62 -6.16 8.85 2.69
C VAL A 62 -4.89 9.36 3.37
N LYS A 63 -4.81 10.68 3.58
CA LYS A 63 -3.89 11.27 4.56
C LYS A 63 -4.51 11.11 5.94
N VAL A 64 -3.91 10.27 6.78
CA VAL A 64 -4.50 9.84 8.06
C VAL A 64 -4.17 10.83 9.16
N SER A 65 -2.89 11.13 9.35
CA SER A 65 -2.42 12.06 10.37
C SER A 65 -1.01 12.54 10.05
N GLN A 66 -0.66 13.74 10.51
CA GLN A 66 0.72 14.20 10.45
C GLN A 66 1.56 13.41 11.47
N TYR A 67 2.72 12.90 11.05
CA TYR A 67 3.63 12.17 11.92
C TYR A 67 4.75 13.07 12.44
N SER A 68 5.34 13.87 11.55
CA SER A 68 6.37 14.87 11.86
C SER A 68 6.37 15.99 10.79
N PRO A 69 7.15 17.08 10.95
CA PRO A 69 7.21 18.12 9.93
C PRO A 69 7.54 17.53 8.55
N ARG A 70 6.66 17.79 7.56
CA ARG A 70 6.72 17.29 6.18
C ARG A 70 6.57 15.77 6.01
N THR A 71 6.20 15.02 7.05
CA THR A 71 5.94 13.58 6.97
C THR A 71 4.52 13.24 7.44
N TRP A 72 3.79 12.54 6.60
CA TRP A 72 2.42 12.13 6.85
C TRP A 72 2.31 10.62 6.96
N LYS A 73 1.46 10.15 7.87
CA LYS A 73 0.91 8.80 7.83
C LYS A 73 -0.22 8.79 6.81
N ILE A 74 -0.10 7.91 5.81
CA ILE A 74 -1.09 7.71 4.77
C ILE A 74 -1.63 6.29 4.80
N ARG A 75 -2.75 6.07 4.12
CA ARG A 75 -3.31 4.77 3.77
C ARG A 75 -3.61 4.74 2.28
N VAL A 76 -3.16 3.69 1.60
CA VAL A 76 -3.59 3.34 0.24
C VAL A 76 -4.38 2.04 0.32
N ASP A 77 -5.58 2.05 -0.25
CA ASP A 77 -6.40 0.86 -0.40
C ASP A 77 -6.33 0.36 -1.83
N ALA A 78 -6.00 -0.91 -1.99
CA ALA A 78 -5.84 -1.53 -3.30
C ALA A 78 -6.60 -2.85 -3.38
N ARG A 79 -7.43 -3.02 -4.40
CA ARG A 79 -7.97 -4.33 -4.78
C ARG A 79 -6.91 -5.06 -5.60
N VAL A 80 -6.58 -6.27 -5.18
CA VAL A 80 -5.67 -7.16 -5.88
C VAL A 80 -6.47 -8.31 -6.46
N SER A 81 -6.27 -8.59 -7.74
CA SER A 81 -6.92 -9.68 -8.48
C SER A 81 -5.89 -10.52 -9.21
N ALA A 82 -6.28 -11.72 -9.64
CA ALA A 82 -5.50 -12.48 -10.60
C ALA A 82 -5.29 -11.65 -11.89
N ALA A 83 -4.16 -11.86 -12.56
CA ALA A 83 -3.87 -11.25 -13.85
C ALA A 83 -4.73 -11.82 -14.98
#